data_AF-H1B848-F1
#
_entry.id   AF-H1B848-F1
#
_cell.length_a   1.000
_cell.length_b   1.000
_cell.length_c   1.000
_cell.angle_alpha   90.00
_cell.angle_beta   90.00
_cell.angle_gamma   90.00
#
_symmetry.space_group_name_H-M   'P 1'
#
loop_
_entity.id
_entity.type
_entity.pdbx_description
1 polymer ?
#
loop_
_entity_poly.entity_id
_entity_poly.type
_entity_poly.pdbx_seq_one_letter_code
_entity_poly.pdbx_strand_id
1 'polypeptide(L)'
;MMKFQITSMTPEERLYAYSQSSQIEGQTGCIGYLRGDFGAGQEFYTSWFDRRKEYKDGEFKAEFDEVVNALREKDGLLCSRASMNRFCCQHPEAEFEGNYCTEYGFKVQTSQHTYMLRCNLNYGDYNFYLYAYVARFLEHHIEKAQEGIRFMASSGRELFRIPDGDHIRIQRSDGSHVDRSCRYIDECHMEIGGGWDNLCHVYQFAEMMERNGSTVIPLRSSLPAQCFSVLPSSGELILLTRGENGYSPCYDFSTPDARQNREFADDCNVKNGVTKAQEAAMLAGSMFGWQTPAADPKNYDEQGQPVKSRQRKAASLER
;
A
#
# COMPACT_ATOMS: atom_id res chain seq x y z
N MET A 1 23.89 -26.12 6.00
CA MET A 1 22.96 -25.29 5.22
C MET A 1 21.92 -24.74 6.16
N MET A 2 21.82 -23.41 6.23
CA MET A 2 20.77 -22.74 6.99
C MET A 2 19.40 -23.12 6.43
N LYS A 3 18.45 -23.47 7.30
CA LYS A 3 17.05 -23.65 6.92
C LYS A 3 16.26 -22.45 7.42
N PHE A 4 15.68 -21.73 6.47
CA PHE A 4 14.76 -20.62 6.73
C PHE A 4 13.49 -20.81 5.90
N GLN A 5 12.41 -20.17 6.33
CA GLN A 5 11.16 -20.18 5.59
C GLN A 5 11.12 -18.97 4.65
N ILE A 6 10.68 -19.22 3.42
CA ILE A 6 10.33 -18.18 2.45
C ILE A 6 8.80 -18.06 2.47
N THR A 7 8.30 -16.84 2.66
CA THR A 7 6.86 -16.54 2.70
C THR A 7 6.54 -15.41 1.73
N SER A 8 5.31 -15.34 1.21
CA SER A 8 4.85 -14.20 0.41
C SER A 8 4.72 -12.95 1.28
N MET A 9 5.13 -11.79 0.77
CA MET A 9 4.94 -10.51 1.47
C MET A 9 3.47 -10.09 1.51
N THR A 10 3.03 -9.55 2.65
CA THR A 10 1.76 -8.80 2.72
C THR A 10 1.86 -7.48 1.94
N PRO A 11 0.73 -6.84 1.58
CA PRO A 11 0.74 -5.52 0.94
C PRO A 11 1.58 -4.47 1.69
N GLU A 12 1.52 -4.47 3.01
CA GLU A 12 2.27 -3.54 3.88
C GLU A 12 3.78 -3.83 3.85
N GLU A 13 4.17 -5.11 3.82
CA GLU A 13 5.58 -5.51 3.76
C GLU A 13 6.25 -5.12 2.44
N ARG A 14 5.49 -5.12 1.33
CA ARG A 14 6.01 -4.78 -0.01
C ARG A 14 6.59 -3.37 -0.07
N LEU A 15 6.13 -2.45 0.78
CA LEU A 15 6.70 -1.11 0.89
C LEU A 15 8.21 -1.19 1.17
N TYR A 16 8.65 -2.13 2.00
CA TYR A 16 10.05 -2.32 2.40
C TYR A 16 10.85 -3.21 1.42
N ALA A 17 10.32 -3.48 0.23
CA ALA A 17 11.03 -4.09 -0.89
C ALA A 17 11.57 -3.04 -1.88
N TYR A 18 11.44 -1.75 -1.55
CA TYR A 18 11.90 -0.61 -2.34
C TYR A 18 12.79 0.32 -1.52
N SER A 19 13.45 1.25 -2.21
CA SER A 19 14.25 2.28 -1.53
C SER A 19 13.35 3.16 -0.67
N GLN A 20 13.84 3.46 0.53
CA GLN A 20 13.13 4.22 1.54
C GLN A 20 13.82 5.57 1.78
N SER A 21 13.16 6.47 2.48
CA SER A 21 13.81 7.68 2.98
C SER A 21 14.85 7.33 4.05
N SER A 22 15.82 8.21 4.27
CA SER A 22 16.81 8.05 5.35
C SER A 22 16.15 7.90 6.73
N GLN A 23 14.98 8.51 6.93
CA GLN A 23 14.24 8.43 8.19
C GLN A 23 13.69 7.02 8.41
N ILE A 24 13.00 6.45 7.42
CA ILE A 24 12.47 5.08 7.49
C ILE A 24 13.62 4.07 7.53
N GLU A 25 14.68 4.25 6.73
CA GLU A 25 15.87 3.39 6.77
C GLU A 25 16.51 3.36 8.16
N GLY A 26 16.54 4.51 8.85
CA GLY A 26 17.01 4.62 10.22
C GLY A 26 16.10 3.88 11.22
N GLN A 27 14.78 4.07 11.14
CA GLN A 27 13.81 3.45 12.05
C GLN A 27 13.70 1.94 11.86
N THR A 28 13.85 1.45 10.63
CA THR A 28 13.72 0.02 10.28
C THR A 28 15.03 -0.74 10.39
N GLY A 29 16.15 -0.06 10.63
CA GLY A 29 17.48 -0.68 10.62
C GLY A 29 17.82 -1.30 9.26
N CYS A 30 17.51 -0.60 8.16
CA CYS A 30 17.83 -1.04 6.80
C CYS A 30 19.36 -1.09 6.63
N ILE A 31 19.95 -2.29 6.63
CA ILE A 31 21.41 -2.46 6.57
C ILE A 31 21.92 -2.11 5.17
N GLY A 32 21.19 -2.57 4.17
CA GLY A 32 21.49 -2.38 2.76
C GLY A 32 20.67 -3.32 1.90
N TYR A 33 21.01 -3.38 0.62
CA TYR A 33 20.38 -4.32 -0.29
C TYR A 33 21.37 -4.86 -1.33
N LEU A 34 21.13 -6.10 -1.74
CA LEU A 34 21.77 -6.73 -2.87
C LEU A 34 20.87 -6.58 -4.10
N ARG A 35 21.40 -6.04 -5.18
CA ARG A 35 20.73 -6.01 -6.49
C ARG A 35 21.44 -6.97 -7.42
N GLY A 36 20.70 -7.75 -8.20
CA GLY A 36 21.32 -8.62 -9.17
C GLY A 36 20.44 -9.05 -10.34
N ASP A 37 21.09 -9.70 -11.30
CA ASP A 37 20.50 -10.27 -12.50
C ASP A 37 21.20 -11.57 -12.89
N PHE A 38 20.57 -12.29 -13.82
CA PHE A 38 21.03 -13.59 -14.27
C PHE A 38 21.64 -13.58 -15.68
N GLY A 39 21.99 -12.43 -16.26
CA GLY A 39 22.57 -12.35 -17.60
C GLY A 39 21.74 -13.08 -18.66
N ALA A 40 22.35 -14.08 -19.32
CA ALA A 40 21.68 -14.93 -20.30
C ALA A 40 20.71 -15.94 -19.64
N GLY A 41 20.92 -16.23 -18.36
CA GLY A 41 19.97 -16.91 -17.49
C GLY A 41 20.61 -17.77 -16.40
N GLN A 42 21.93 -17.97 -16.44
CA GLN A 42 22.68 -18.82 -15.49
C GLN A 42 23.69 -18.03 -14.67
N GLU A 43 23.95 -16.77 -15.04
CA GLU A 43 24.87 -15.89 -14.35
C GLU A 43 24.28 -15.43 -13.01
N PHE A 44 25.11 -14.85 -12.15
CA PHE A 44 24.65 -14.26 -10.89
C PHE A 44 25.44 -12.97 -10.65
N TYR A 45 25.12 -11.94 -11.43
CA TYR A 45 25.77 -10.65 -11.32
C TYR A 45 25.10 -9.85 -10.22
N THR A 46 25.88 -9.40 -9.24
CA THR A 46 25.32 -8.70 -8.08
C THR A 46 26.17 -7.52 -7.64
N SER A 47 25.51 -6.55 -7.01
CA SER A 47 26.15 -5.43 -6.32
C SER A 47 25.43 -5.14 -5.02
N TRP A 48 26.21 -4.90 -3.96
CA TRP A 48 25.69 -4.53 -2.65
C TRP A 48 25.68 -3.00 -2.49
N PHE A 49 24.62 -2.48 -1.88
CA PHE A 49 24.43 -1.05 -1.60
C PHE A 49 24.18 -0.85 -0.12
N ASP A 50 25.10 -0.15 0.56
CA ASP A 50 24.98 0.14 1.98
C ASP A 50 23.93 1.22 2.26
N ARG A 51 23.19 1.05 3.37
CA ARG A 51 22.31 2.06 3.97
C ARG A 51 22.78 2.38 5.39
N ARG A 52 22.35 1.62 6.41
CA ARG A 52 22.81 1.73 7.80
C ARG A 52 24.02 0.84 8.06
N LYS A 53 25.21 1.35 7.69
CA LYS A 53 26.50 0.62 7.78
C LYS A 53 26.84 0.16 9.20
N GLU A 54 26.33 0.85 10.21
CA GLU A 54 26.54 0.50 11.62
C GLU A 54 25.99 -0.89 11.98
N TYR A 55 25.03 -1.41 11.23
CA TYR A 55 24.47 -2.76 11.43
C TYR A 55 25.12 -3.82 10.53
N LYS A 56 26.10 -3.46 9.69
CA LYS A 56 26.78 -4.39 8.78
C LYS A 56 28.04 -5.00 9.43
N ASP A 57 27.84 -5.63 10.57
CA ASP A 57 28.91 -6.28 11.34
C ASP A 57 29.34 -7.64 10.73
N GLY A 58 30.23 -8.35 11.44
CA GLY A 58 30.72 -9.66 11.00
C GLY A 58 29.67 -10.77 11.09
N GLU A 59 28.78 -10.71 12.08
CA GLU A 59 27.73 -11.70 12.27
C GLU A 59 26.69 -11.59 11.15
N PHE A 60 26.25 -10.35 10.85
CA PHE A 60 25.38 -10.08 9.71
C PHE A 60 25.98 -10.56 8.39
N LYS A 61 27.26 -10.28 8.12
CA LYS A 61 27.90 -10.71 6.86
C LYS A 61 27.91 -12.23 6.72
N ALA A 62 28.24 -12.95 7.78
CA ALA A 62 28.24 -14.41 7.77
C ALA A 62 26.83 -14.97 7.54
N GLU A 63 25.82 -14.46 8.26
CA GLU A 63 24.42 -14.87 8.07
C GLU A 63 23.92 -14.53 6.65
N PHE A 64 24.24 -13.33 6.16
CA PHE A 64 23.86 -12.89 4.82
C PHE A 64 24.44 -13.79 3.74
N ASP A 65 25.72 -14.16 3.86
CA ASP A 65 26.36 -15.11 2.94
C ASP A 65 25.66 -16.48 2.99
N GLU A 66 25.28 -16.97 4.16
CA GLU A 66 24.52 -18.22 4.29
C GLU A 66 23.14 -18.13 3.63
N VAL A 67 22.40 -17.02 3.84
CA VAL A 67 21.08 -16.79 3.24
C VAL A 67 21.17 -16.73 1.72
N VAL A 68 22.10 -15.93 1.18
CA VAL A 68 22.28 -15.81 -0.28
C VAL A 68 22.72 -17.14 -0.88
N ASN A 69 23.66 -17.85 -0.26
CA ASN A 69 24.10 -19.15 -0.76
C ASN A 69 22.97 -20.18 -0.75
N ALA A 70 22.16 -20.22 0.31
CA ALA A 70 21.00 -21.10 0.38
C ALA A 70 19.94 -20.79 -0.69
N LEU A 71 19.70 -19.51 -1.00
CA LEU A 71 18.82 -19.11 -2.10
C LEU A 71 19.37 -19.52 -3.48
N ARG A 72 20.70 -19.62 -3.62
CA ARG A 72 21.41 -19.97 -4.86
C ARG A 72 21.67 -21.46 -5.03
N GLU A 73 21.40 -22.27 -4.02
CA GLU A 73 21.60 -23.72 -4.11
C GLU A 73 20.82 -24.33 -5.27
N LYS A 74 21.19 -25.55 -5.64
CA LYS A 74 20.54 -26.26 -6.75
C LYS A 74 19.01 -26.27 -6.54
N ASP A 75 18.28 -25.86 -7.57
CA ASP A 75 16.81 -25.72 -7.57
C ASP A 75 16.26 -24.60 -6.63
N GLY A 76 17.15 -23.80 -6.02
CA GLY A 76 16.80 -22.63 -5.22
C GLY A 76 16.29 -21.46 -6.07
N LEU A 77 15.57 -20.54 -5.41
CA LEU A 77 14.92 -19.38 -6.02
C LEU A 77 15.91 -18.53 -6.84
N LEU A 78 17.10 -18.27 -6.31
CA LEU A 78 18.15 -17.48 -6.96
C LEU A 78 19.21 -18.34 -7.66
N CYS A 79 18.91 -19.59 -7.99
CA CYS A 79 19.84 -20.48 -8.70
C CYS A 79 20.05 -20.05 -10.17
N SER A 80 18.98 -19.65 -10.85
CA SER A 80 18.99 -19.22 -12.24
C SER A 80 17.72 -18.41 -12.55
N ARG A 81 17.67 -17.70 -13.68
CA ARG A 81 16.44 -17.00 -14.10
C ARG A 81 15.26 -17.96 -14.28
N ALA A 82 15.52 -19.17 -14.78
CA ALA A 82 14.50 -20.19 -14.97
C ALA A 82 13.99 -20.75 -13.62
N SER A 83 14.87 -20.86 -12.62
CA SER A 83 14.49 -21.27 -11.26
C SER A 83 13.64 -20.20 -10.59
N MET A 84 14.04 -18.93 -10.68
CA MET A 84 13.27 -17.81 -10.13
C MET A 84 11.89 -17.71 -10.78
N ASN A 85 11.81 -17.79 -12.11
CA ASN A 85 10.54 -17.77 -12.84
C ASN A 85 9.62 -18.90 -12.39
N ARG A 86 10.14 -20.14 -12.32
CA ARG A 86 9.39 -21.30 -11.83
C ARG A 86 8.87 -21.10 -10.42
N PHE A 87 9.71 -20.60 -9.51
CA PHE A 87 9.32 -20.33 -8.12
C PHE A 87 8.21 -19.28 -8.06
N CYS A 88 8.35 -18.17 -8.79
CA CYS A 88 7.33 -17.11 -8.84
C CYS A 88 5.99 -17.63 -9.40
N CYS A 89 6.01 -18.42 -10.49
CA CYS A 89 4.79 -19.01 -11.05
C CYS A 89 4.13 -20.04 -10.13
N GLN A 90 4.87 -20.65 -9.19
CA GLN A 90 4.30 -21.54 -8.17
C GLN A 90 3.69 -20.77 -6.98
N HIS A 91 3.96 -19.47 -6.89
CA HIS A 91 3.53 -18.58 -5.81
C HIS A 91 2.79 -17.35 -6.34
N PRO A 92 1.63 -17.52 -7.02
CA PRO A 92 0.85 -16.40 -7.54
C PRO A 92 0.37 -15.44 -6.43
N GLU A 93 0.26 -15.90 -5.18
CA GLU A 93 -0.07 -15.05 -4.03
C GLU A 93 1.01 -14.01 -3.70
N ALA A 94 2.24 -14.21 -4.18
CA ALA A 94 3.35 -13.27 -4.01
C ALA A 94 3.39 -12.18 -5.09
N GLU A 95 2.54 -12.28 -6.12
CA GLU A 95 2.46 -11.35 -7.25
C GLU A 95 1.91 -9.98 -6.82
N PHE A 96 2.46 -8.90 -7.38
CA PHE A 96 1.92 -7.55 -7.25
C PHE A 96 2.35 -6.63 -8.39
N GLU A 97 1.58 -5.56 -8.59
CA GLU A 97 1.93 -4.49 -9.54
C GLU A 97 3.12 -3.71 -8.99
N GLY A 98 4.27 -3.83 -9.65
CA GLY A 98 5.47 -3.05 -9.36
C GLY A 98 5.50 -1.73 -10.12
N ASN A 99 6.65 -1.06 -10.12
CA ASN A 99 6.80 0.28 -10.70
C ASN A 99 6.55 0.36 -12.21
N TYR A 100 6.81 -0.72 -12.95
CA TYR A 100 6.66 -0.76 -14.42
C TYR A 100 6.31 -2.15 -14.97
N CYS A 101 6.31 -3.17 -14.12
CA CYS A 101 5.97 -4.53 -14.49
C CYS A 101 5.43 -5.28 -13.28
N THR A 102 4.86 -6.45 -13.53
CA THR A 102 4.51 -7.41 -12.49
C THR A 102 5.77 -7.90 -11.77
N GLU A 103 5.76 -7.81 -10.45
CA GLU A 103 6.84 -8.27 -9.58
C GLU A 103 6.33 -9.31 -8.58
N TYR A 104 7.25 -10.04 -7.94
CA TYR A 104 6.95 -11.01 -6.89
C TYR A 104 7.72 -10.69 -5.62
N GLY A 105 7.04 -10.76 -4.47
CA GLY A 105 7.58 -10.33 -3.18
C GLY A 105 7.64 -11.47 -2.17
N PHE A 106 8.85 -11.78 -1.71
CA PHE A 106 9.10 -12.83 -0.72
C PHE A 106 9.84 -12.30 0.50
N LYS A 107 9.41 -12.72 1.69
CA LYS A 107 10.05 -12.46 2.97
C LYS A 107 10.81 -13.69 3.44
N VAL A 108 12.06 -13.49 3.86
CA VAL A 108 12.89 -14.49 4.53
C VAL A 108 13.25 -13.96 5.91
N GLN A 109 13.05 -14.77 6.95
CA GLN A 109 13.33 -14.38 8.34
C GLN A 109 14.38 -15.30 8.97
N THR A 110 15.28 -14.68 9.72
CA THR A 110 16.24 -15.33 10.61
C THR A 110 15.94 -14.90 12.05
N SER A 111 16.77 -15.28 13.02
CA SER A 111 16.59 -14.81 14.40
C SER A 111 16.87 -13.32 14.60
N GLN A 112 17.70 -12.72 13.75
CA GLN A 112 18.15 -11.33 13.92
C GLN A 112 17.77 -10.41 12.76
N HIS A 113 17.54 -10.98 11.57
CA HIS A 113 17.33 -10.20 10.36
C HIS A 113 16.09 -10.64 9.59
N THR A 114 15.51 -9.67 8.90
CA THR A 114 14.43 -9.89 7.94
C THR A 114 14.92 -9.44 6.56
N TYR A 115 14.74 -10.30 5.57
CA TYR A 115 15.10 -10.02 4.20
C TYR A 115 13.85 -9.90 3.32
N MET A 116 13.77 -8.80 2.59
CA MET A 116 12.69 -8.52 1.66
C MET A 116 13.21 -8.70 0.24
N LEU A 117 12.85 -9.82 -0.40
CA LEU A 117 13.23 -10.20 -1.75
C LEU A 117 12.15 -9.81 -2.75
N ARG A 118 12.49 -8.91 -3.66
CA ARG A 118 11.69 -8.53 -4.82
C ARG A 118 12.25 -9.19 -6.07
N CYS A 119 11.39 -9.79 -6.88
CA CYS A 119 11.74 -10.44 -8.14
C CYS A 119 11.03 -9.81 -9.33
N ASN A 120 11.75 -9.62 -10.43
CA ASN A 120 11.27 -9.19 -11.74
C ASN A 120 11.70 -10.22 -12.80
N LEU A 121 10.73 -10.72 -13.56
CA LEU A 121 10.95 -11.81 -14.52
C LEU A 121 11.43 -11.34 -15.91
N ASN A 122 11.52 -10.03 -16.14
CA ASN A 122 11.90 -9.46 -17.43
C ASN A 122 13.36 -9.78 -17.79
N TYR A 123 13.56 -10.15 -19.06
CA TYR A 123 14.90 -10.37 -19.60
C TYR A 123 15.62 -9.04 -19.88
N GLY A 124 16.90 -8.98 -19.56
CA GLY A 124 17.73 -7.78 -19.78
C GLY A 124 17.58 -6.69 -18.71
N ASP A 125 16.96 -7.04 -17.58
CA ASP A 125 16.71 -6.14 -16.45
C ASP A 125 17.35 -6.69 -15.16
N TYR A 126 17.37 -5.88 -14.10
CA TYR A 126 17.68 -6.39 -12.76
C TYR A 126 16.57 -7.32 -12.30
N ASN A 127 16.90 -8.60 -12.17
CA ASN A 127 15.94 -9.63 -11.88
C ASN A 127 15.56 -9.69 -10.40
N PHE A 128 16.40 -9.23 -9.48
CA PHE A 128 16.04 -9.22 -8.07
C PHE A 128 16.71 -8.13 -7.23
N TYR A 129 16.04 -7.81 -6.12
CA TYR A 129 16.51 -6.94 -5.06
C TYR A 129 16.26 -7.62 -3.72
N LEU A 130 17.30 -7.82 -2.91
CA LEU A 130 17.21 -8.42 -1.58
C LEU A 130 17.61 -7.36 -0.55
N TYR A 131 16.62 -6.71 0.06
CA TYR A 131 16.83 -5.77 1.15
C TYR A 131 17.02 -6.51 2.46
N ALA A 132 17.97 -6.06 3.29
CA ALA A 132 18.27 -6.64 4.58
C ALA A 132 17.99 -5.64 5.70
N TYR A 133 17.25 -6.08 6.72
CA TYR A 133 16.85 -5.28 7.86
C TYR A 133 17.18 -5.97 9.17
N VAL A 134 17.44 -5.17 10.21
CA VAL A 134 17.41 -5.66 11.59
C VAL A 134 15.96 -5.99 11.96
N ALA A 135 15.66 -7.27 12.20
CA ALA A 135 14.27 -7.78 12.28
C ALA A 135 13.43 -7.02 13.30
N ARG A 136 13.93 -6.87 14.54
CA ARG A 136 13.20 -6.19 15.63
C ARG A 136 12.80 -4.74 15.32
N PHE A 137 13.58 -4.04 14.50
CA PHE A 137 13.32 -2.63 14.17
C PHE A 137 12.31 -2.53 13.04
N LEU A 138 12.47 -3.35 12.00
CA LEU A 138 11.50 -3.42 10.91
C LEU A 138 10.12 -3.87 11.40
N GLU A 139 10.05 -4.96 12.16
CA GLU A 139 8.78 -5.53 12.63
C GLU A 139 8.04 -4.55 13.54
N HIS A 140 8.75 -3.89 14.45
CA HIS A 140 8.17 -2.85 15.31
C HIS A 140 7.61 -1.67 14.50
N HIS A 141 8.35 -1.21 13.49
CA HIS A 141 7.90 -0.10 12.64
C HIS A 141 6.69 -0.50 11.79
N ILE A 142 6.66 -1.71 11.21
CA ILE A 142 5.50 -2.23 10.46
C ILE A 142 4.27 -2.33 11.38
N GLU A 143 4.42 -2.87 12.58
CA GLU A 143 3.34 -2.95 13.57
C GLU A 143 2.78 -1.55 13.88
N LYS A 144 3.64 -0.55 14.06
CA LYS A 144 3.21 0.84 14.29
C LYS A 144 2.58 1.49 13.08
N ALA A 145 3.08 1.21 11.89
CA ALA A 145 2.52 1.72 10.64
C ALA A 145 1.08 1.21 10.39
N GLN A 146 0.69 0.06 10.93
CA GLN A 146 -0.68 -0.44 10.87
C GLN A 146 -1.68 0.46 11.62
N GLU A 147 -1.21 1.27 12.58
CA GLU A 147 -2.07 2.26 13.22
C GLU A 147 -2.54 3.31 12.20
N GLY A 148 -1.76 3.56 11.14
CA GLY A 148 -2.04 4.43 9.98
C GLY A 148 -1.52 5.87 10.12
N ILE A 149 -1.63 6.68 9.08
CA ILE A 149 -1.16 8.08 9.03
C ILE A 149 -2.30 9.04 9.32
N ARG A 150 -2.12 9.89 10.33
CA ARG A 150 -3.15 10.83 10.83
C ARG A 150 -3.14 12.13 10.06
N PHE A 151 -4.32 12.58 9.65
CA PHE A 151 -4.54 13.91 9.11
C PHE A 151 -5.41 14.71 10.08
N MET A 152 -4.87 15.84 10.53
CA MET A 152 -5.45 16.67 11.59
C MET A 152 -5.96 18.00 11.00
N ALA A 153 -6.94 18.61 11.66
CA ALA A 153 -7.21 20.04 11.54
C ALA A 153 -6.23 20.83 12.43
N SER A 154 -5.99 22.11 12.14
CA SER A 154 -5.15 22.97 13.00
C SER A 154 -5.70 23.08 14.42
N SER A 155 -7.03 22.95 14.57
CA SER A 155 -7.74 22.90 15.86
C SER A 155 -7.46 21.65 16.72
N GLY A 156 -6.72 20.66 16.20
CA GLY A 156 -6.41 19.41 16.91
C GLY A 156 -7.44 18.30 16.77
N ARG A 157 -8.49 18.51 15.98
CA ARG A 157 -9.43 17.44 15.61
C ARG A 157 -8.84 16.56 14.53
N GLU A 158 -8.85 15.24 14.72
CA GLU A 158 -8.52 14.29 13.66
C GLU A 158 -9.59 14.32 12.57
N LEU A 159 -9.16 14.53 11.32
CA LEU A 159 -10.04 14.58 10.16
C LEU A 159 -10.28 13.17 9.61
N PHE A 160 -9.20 12.44 9.37
CA PHE A 160 -9.23 11.06 8.89
C PHE A 160 -7.85 10.42 9.08
N ARG A 161 -7.82 9.10 8.85
CA ARG A 161 -6.60 8.30 8.79
C ARG A 161 -6.52 7.52 7.48
N ILE A 162 -5.32 7.29 6.97
CA ILE A 162 -5.03 6.42 5.82
C ILE A 162 -3.98 5.35 6.20
N PRO A 163 -3.99 4.16 5.60
CA PRO A 163 -2.90 3.19 5.70
C PRO A 163 -1.51 3.75 5.32
N ASP A 164 -0.43 3.14 5.81
CA ASP A 164 0.92 3.43 5.31
C ASP A 164 1.04 3.08 3.82
N GLY A 165 1.64 3.96 3.02
CA GLY A 165 1.78 3.79 1.57
C GLY A 165 0.59 4.32 0.75
N ASP A 166 -0.52 4.69 1.38
CA ASP A 166 -1.66 5.30 0.68
C ASP A 166 -1.38 6.73 0.24
N HIS A 167 -2.31 7.27 -0.56
CA HIS A 167 -2.16 8.57 -1.17
C HIS A 167 -3.18 9.58 -0.63
N ILE A 168 -2.85 10.85 -0.79
CA ILE A 168 -3.77 11.97 -0.62
C ILE A 168 -3.81 12.81 -1.89
N ARG A 169 -4.93 13.48 -2.11
CA ARG A 169 -5.06 14.57 -3.06
C ARG A 169 -5.10 15.88 -2.30
N ILE A 170 -4.14 16.76 -2.59
CA ILE A 170 -4.15 18.14 -2.11
C ILE A 170 -4.80 18.98 -3.20
N GLN A 171 -6.02 19.43 -2.95
CA GLN A 171 -6.76 20.33 -3.84
C GLN A 171 -6.54 21.77 -3.40
N ARG A 172 -6.04 22.60 -4.31
CA ARG A 172 -5.76 24.02 -4.08
C ARG A 172 -7.02 24.85 -4.29
N SER A 173 -6.99 26.08 -3.79
CA SER A 173 -8.09 27.04 -3.92
C SER A 173 -8.42 27.45 -5.36
N ASP A 174 -7.45 27.30 -6.29
CA ASP A 174 -7.64 27.52 -7.72
C ASP A 174 -8.29 26.33 -8.46
N GLY A 175 -8.64 25.26 -7.74
CA GLY A 175 -9.21 24.03 -8.28
C GLY A 175 -8.20 23.03 -8.83
N SER A 176 -6.93 23.42 -9.00
CA SER A 176 -5.86 22.49 -9.33
C SER A 176 -5.59 21.54 -8.17
N HIS A 177 -5.04 20.37 -8.46
CA HIS A 177 -4.69 19.42 -7.43
C HIS A 177 -3.34 18.75 -7.68
N VAL A 178 -2.83 18.09 -6.65
CA VAL A 178 -1.68 17.21 -6.74
C VAL A 178 -1.87 16.01 -5.83
N ASP A 179 -1.58 14.84 -6.35
CA ASP A 179 -1.63 13.60 -5.59
C ASP A 179 -0.24 13.30 -5.01
N ARG A 180 -0.20 12.84 -3.76
CA ARG A 180 1.01 12.58 -2.99
C ARG A 180 0.90 11.24 -2.28
N SER A 181 1.91 10.41 -2.40
CA SER A 181 2.09 9.23 -1.55
C SER A 181 2.38 9.67 -0.11
N CYS A 182 1.96 8.89 0.86
CA CYS A 182 2.20 9.17 2.27
C CYS A 182 2.87 7.98 2.94
N ARG A 183 3.90 8.24 3.76
CA ARG A 183 4.56 7.22 4.58
C ARG A 183 4.49 7.53 6.06
N TYR A 184 4.25 6.49 6.86
CA TYR A 184 4.23 6.55 8.31
C TYR A 184 5.65 6.71 8.86
N ILE A 185 5.81 7.59 9.85
CA ILE A 185 7.08 7.80 10.56
C ILE A 185 6.88 7.58 12.05
N ASP A 186 5.91 8.29 12.64
CA ASP A 186 5.44 8.09 14.00
C ASP A 186 4.06 8.75 14.18
N GLU A 187 3.55 8.83 15.40
CA GLU A 187 2.23 9.40 15.70
C GLU A 187 2.08 10.91 15.39
N CYS A 188 3.19 11.62 15.24
CA CYS A 188 3.25 13.07 15.05
C CYS A 188 3.86 13.46 13.69
N HIS A 189 4.61 12.58 13.05
CA HIS A 189 5.33 12.85 11.80
C HIS A 189 4.89 11.90 10.68
N MET A 190 4.91 12.43 9.47
CA MET A 190 4.63 11.68 8.25
C MET A 190 5.49 12.21 7.10
N GLU A 191 5.73 11.36 6.10
CA GLU A 191 6.30 11.79 4.83
C GLU A 191 5.21 11.97 3.78
N ILE A 192 5.24 13.08 3.04
CA ILE A 192 4.30 13.37 1.95
C ILE A 192 5.06 13.61 0.64
N GLY A 193 4.85 12.74 -0.35
CA GLY A 193 5.52 12.74 -1.65
C GLY A 193 6.86 12.00 -1.68
N GLY A 194 7.61 12.11 -2.79
CA GLY A 194 9.00 11.62 -2.90
C GLY A 194 10.02 12.77 -2.97
N GLY A 195 11.12 12.73 -2.21
CA GLY A 195 12.06 13.85 -2.07
C GLY A 195 12.76 13.96 -0.70
N TRP A 196 13.73 14.88 -0.61
CA TRP A 196 14.56 15.11 0.58
C TRP A 196 13.88 15.93 1.70
N ASP A 197 12.77 16.64 1.40
CA ASP A 197 12.09 17.57 2.33
C ASP A 197 10.60 17.27 2.43
N ASN A 198 10.28 16.00 2.72
CA ASN A 198 8.91 15.50 2.74
C ASN A 198 8.41 15.15 4.14
N LEU A 199 9.31 15.14 5.13
CA LEU A 199 8.99 14.89 6.52
C LEU A 199 8.30 16.11 7.10
N CYS A 200 7.09 15.94 7.62
CA CYS A 200 6.34 17.02 8.23
C CYS A 200 5.63 16.55 9.50
N HIS A 201 5.51 17.46 10.46
CA HIS A 201 4.65 17.25 11.62
C HIS A 201 3.18 17.43 11.21
N VAL A 202 2.27 16.60 11.74
CA VAL A 202 0.83 16.62 11.41
C VAL A 202 0.17 18.00 11.58
N TYR A 203 0.48 18.74 12.65
CA TYR A 203 0.00 20.13 12.86
C TYR A 203 0.60 21.12 11.86
N GLN A 204 1.90 21.03 11.56
CA GLN A 204 2.53 21.90 10.57
C GLN A 204 1.88 21.72 9.19
N PHE A 205 1.59 20.48 8.82
CA PHE A 205 0.85 20.19 7.59
C PHE A 205 -0.57 20.76 7.61
N ALA A 206 -1.31 20.58 8.71
CA ALA A 206 -2.66 21.11 8.88
C ALA A 206 -2.71 22.65 8.76
N GLU A 207 -1.83 23.35 9.47
CA GLU A 207 -1.72 24.81 9.42
C GLU A 207 -1.37 25.31 8.01
N MET A 208 -0.48 24.59 7.30
CA MET A 208 -0.14 24.92 5.93
C MET A 208 -1.33 24.75 4.98
N MET A 209 -2.11 23.68 5.13
CA MET A 209 -3.30 23.45 4.30
C MET A 209 -4.34 24.56 4.51
N GLU A 210 -4.61 24.92 5.78
CA GLU A 210 -5.56 25.97 6.11
C GLU A 210 -5.09 27.35 5.65
N ARG A 211 -3.81 27.70 5.86
CA ARG A 211 -3.24 28.97 5.41
C ARG A 211 -3.33 29.15 3.89
N ASN A 212 -3.17 28.07 3.14
CA ASN A 212 -3.23 28.10 1.68
C ASN A 212 -4.66 27.98 1.13
N GLY A 213 -5.66 27.73 2.00
CA GLY A 213 -7.03 27.43 1.58
C GLY A 213 -7.14 26.12 0.80
N SER A 214 -6.23 25.16 1.04
CA SER A 214 -6.23 23.86 0.40
C SER A 214 -7.06 22.85 1.19
N THR A 215 -7.66 21.90 0.49
CA THR A 215 -8.34 20.74 1.09
C THR A 215 -7.55 19.47 0.82
N VAL A 216 -7.72 18.48 1.70
CA VAL A 216 -7.03 17.18 1.60
C VAL A 216 -8.06 16.07 1.52
N ILE A 217 -7.96 15.29 0.46
CA ILE A 217 -8.87 14.19 0.14
C ILE A 217 -8.07 12.89 0.26
N PRO A 218 -8.48 11.91 1.10
CA PRO A 218 -7.82 10.61 1.14
C PRO A 218 -8.09 9.80 -0.13
N LEU A 219 -7.04 9.26 -0.74
CA LEU A 219 -7.10 8.37 -1.90
C LEU A 219 -6.73 6.95 -1.45
N ARG A 220 -7.65 6.29 -0.74
CA ARG A 220 -7.40 4.97 -0.15
C ARG A 220 -7.18 3.91 -1.21
N SER A 221 -6.11 3.14 -1.11
CA SER A 221 -5.85 2.01 -2.04
C SER A 221 -6.90 0.91 -1.93
N SER A 222 -7.55 0.79 -0.76
CA SER A 222 -8.67 -0.11 -0.53
C SER A 222 -9.93 0.22 -1.34
N LEU A 223 -9.99 1.40 -1.98
CA LEU A 223 -11.07 1.78 -2.89
C LEU A 223 -10.63 1.62 -4.35
N PRO A 224 -11.51 1.13 -5.24
CA PRO A 224 -11.21 1.06 -6.66
C PRO A 224 -11.08 2.47 -7.25
N ALA A 225 -10.39 2.59 -8.39
CA ALA A 225 -10.30 3.88 -9.09
C ALA A 225 -11.70 4.39 -9.50
N GLN A 226 -12.54 3.48 -10.00
CA GLN A 226 -13.92 3.75 -10.37
C GLN A 226 -14.82 2.56 -10.06
N CYS A 227 -16.11 2.80 -9.85
CA CYS A 227 -17.13 1.74 -9.79
C CYS A 227 -18.49 2.26 -10.23
N PHE A 228 -19.37 1.34 -10.64
CA PHE A 228 -20.76 1.66 -10.95
C PHE A 228 -21.62 1.61 -9.69
N SER A 229 -22.68 2.41 -9.65
CA SER A 229 -23.76 2.28 -8.67
C SER A 229 -25.07 2.77 -9.26
N VAL A 230 -26.14 2.85 -8.46
CA VAL A 230 -27.35 3.56 -8.83
C VAL A 230 -27.63 4.72 -7.89
N LEU A 231 -28.14 5.83 -8.43
CA LEU A 231 -28.49 6.98 -7.62
C LEU A 231 -29.67 6.64 -6.69
N PRO A 232 -29.57 6.83 -5.37
CA PRO A 232 -30.63 6.41 -4.44
C PRO A 232 -32.00 7.09 -4.66
N SER A 233 -32.01 8.29 -5.24
CA SER A 233 -33.23 9.07 -5.47
C SER A 233 -33.97 8.69 -6.76
N SER A 234 -33.25 8.32 -7.83
CA SER A 234 -33.83 8.08 -9.16
C SER A 234 -33.68 6.65 -9.67
N GLY A 235 -32.71 5.88 -9.15
CA GLY A 235 -32.35 4.58 -9.68
C GLY A 235 -31.54 4.63 -10.99
N GLU A 236 -31.10 5.82 -11.41
CA GLU A 236 -30.24 5.99 -12.60
C GLU A 236 -28.87 5.36 -12.38
N LEU A 237 -28.30 4.78 -13.45
CA LEU A 237 -26.94 4.24 -13.43
C LEU A 237 -25.91 5.37 -13.38
N ILE A 238 -24.98 5.27 -12.43
CA ILE A 238 -23.96 6.28 -12.18
C ILE A 238 -22.56 5.65 -12.10
N LEU A 239 -21.56 6.39 -12.55
CA LEU A 239 -20.15 6.07 -12.39
C LEU A 239 -19.54 6.96 -11.30
N LEU A 240 -18.89 6.33 -10.33
CA LEU A 240 -18.22 6.97 -9.20
C LEU A 240 -16.71 6.91 -9.41
N THR A 241 -16.02 8.04 -9.26
CA THR A 241 -14.55 8.13 -9.35
C THR A 241 -13.96 8.45 -7.98
N ARG A 242 -12.94 7.70 -7.56
CA ARG A 242 -12.29 7.86 -6.25
C ARG A 242 -11.66 9.25 -6.13
N GLY A 243 -12.00 9.96 -5.06
CA GLY A 243 -11.47 11.30 -4.77
C GLY A 243 -12.17 12.44 -5.53
N GLU A 244 -13.26 12.15 -6.25
CA GLU A 244 -14.11 13.16 -6.90
C GLU A 244 -15.44 13.28 -6.16
N ASN A 245 -15.95 14.51 -6.04
CA ASN A 245 -17.27 14.75 -5.45
C ASN A 245 -18.34 14.60 -6.52
N GLY A 246 -19.48 14.00 -6.18
CA GLY A 246 -20.54 13.70 -7.13
C GLY A 246 -20.23 12.52 -8.04
N TYR A 247 -20.98 12.39 -9.12
CA TYR A 247 -20.96 11.23 -10.00
C TYR A 247 -21.10 11.65 -11.46
N SER A 248 -20.70 10.75 -12.36
CA SER A 248 -20.97 10.87 -13.80
C SER A 248 -22.20 10.03 -14.17
N PRO A 249 -23.26 10.62 -14.75
CA PRO A 249 -24.39 9.85 -15.26
C PRO A 249 -23.97 8.97 -16.43
N CYS A 250 -24.47 7.73 -16.49
CA CYS A 250 -24.20 6.79 -17.57
C CYS A 250 -25.36 6.73 -18.57
N TYR A 251 -25.72 7.85 -19.20
CA TYR A 251 -26.95 7.96 -20.02
C TYR A 251 -27.10 6.89 -21.11
N ASP A 252 -26.01 6.52 -21.78
CA ASP A 252 -26.04 5.53 -22.87
C ASP A 252 -26.34 4.10 -22.40
N PHE A 253 -26.13 3.82 -21.10
CA PHE A 253 -26.33 2.50 -20.49
C PHE A 253 -27.48 2.48 -19.48
N SER A 254 -27.92 3.64 -19.01
CA SER A 254 -29.00 3.77 -18.03
C SER A 254 -30.36 3.55 -18.68
N THR A 255 -31.18 2.71 -18.06
CA THR A 255 -32.56 2.45 -18.47
C THR A 255 -33.56 3.12 -17.53
N PRO A 256 -34.84 3.27 -17.93
CA PRO A 256 -35.90 3.69 -17.01
C PRO A 256 -36.20 2.69 -15.89
N ASP A 257 -35.71 1.45 -15.98
CA ASP A 257 -35.91 0.41 -14.97
C ASP A 257 -34.73 0.37 -14.00
N ALA A 258 -34.95 0.87 -12.78
CA ALA A 258 -33.96 0.90 -11.71
C ALA A 258 -33.40 -0.50 -11.37
N ARG A 259 -34.17 -1.57 -11.58
CA ARG A 259 -33.70 -2.93 -11.33
C ARG A 259 -32.64 -3.35 -12.35
N GLN A 260 -32.86 -3.03 -13.62
CA GLN A 260 -31.89 -3.32 -14.69
C GLN A 260 -30.59 -2.54 -14.47
N ASN A 261 -30.67 -1.28 -14.05
CA ASN A 261 -29.49 -0.47 -13.73
C ASN A 261 -28.70 -1.06 -12.55
N ARG A 262 -29.41 -1.56 -11.52
CA ARG A 262 -28.78 -2.24 -10.39
C ARG A 262 -28.10 -3.54 -10.82
N GLU A 263 -28.76 -4.38 -11.61
CA GLU A 263 -28.17 -5.61 -12.16
C GLU A 263 -26.93 -5.33 -13.01
N PHE A 264 -26.97 -4.27 -13.84
CA PHE A 264 -25.82 -3.82 -14.63
C PHE A 264 -24.64 -3.40 -13.74
N ALA A 265 -24.88 -2.53 -12.75
CA ALA A 265 -23.84 -2.07 -11.84
C ALA A 265 -23.18 -3.24 -11.11
N ASP A 266 -23.99 -4.20 -10.65
CA ASP A 266 -23.53 -5.37 -9.92
C ASP A 266 -22.66 -6.29 -10.80
N ASP A 267 -23.10 -6.60 -12.02
CA ASP A 267 -22.35 -7.42 -12.97
C ASP A 267 -21.02 -6.77 -13.36
N CYS A 268 -21.02 -5.47 -13.68
CA CYS A 268 -19.82 -4.73 -14.02
C CYS A 268 -18.85 -4.65 -12.83
N ASN A 269 -19.34 -4.38 -11.62
CA ASN A 269 -18.50 -4.31 -10.43
C ASN A 269 -17.85 -5.66 -10.10
N VAL A 270 -18.62 -6.76 -10.17
CA VAL A 270 -18.08 -8.12 -9.95
C VAL A 270 -16.98 -8.44 -10.95
N LYS A 271 -17.18 -8.13 -12.24
CA LYS A 271 -16.16 -8.32 -13.28
C LYS A 271 -14.89 -7.51 -13.05
N ASN A 272 -15.00 -6.35 -12.41
CA ASN A 272 -13.89 -5.49 -12.04
C ASN A 272 -13.33 -5.76 -10.62
N GLY A 273 -13.79 -6.82 -9.95
CA GLY A 273 -13.34 -7.17 -8.59
C GLY A 273 -13.77 -6.18 -7.50
N VAL A 274 -14.77 -5.33 -7.77
CA VAL A 274 -15.30 -4.36 -6.80
C VAL A 274 -16.32 -5.03 -5.89
N THR A 275 -16.05 -4.99 -4.59
CA THR A 275 -16.92 -5.53 -3.55
C THR A 275 -18.09 -4.59 -3.23
N LYS A 276 -19.15 -5.11 -2.61
CA LYS A 276 -20.28 -4.29 -2.13
C LYS A 276 -19.88 -3.27 -1.06
N ALA A 277 -18.95 -3.63 -0.19
CA ALA A 277 -18.37 -2.72 0.79
C ALA A 277 -17.64 -1.54 0.11
N GLN A 278 -16.87 -1.81 -0.96
CA GLN A 278 -16.20 -0.77 -1.74
C GLN A 278 -17.20 0.11 -2.48
N GLU A 279 -18.22 -0.45 -3.13
CA GLU A 279 -19.27 0.32 -3.81
C GLU A 279 -19.97 1.28 -2.83
N ALA A 280 -20.38 0.78 -1.67
CA ALA A 280 -21.05 1.59 -0.65
C ALA A 280 -20.14 2.72 -0.13
N ALA A 281 -18.86 2.43 0.10
CA ALA A 281 -17.87 3.43 0.52
C ALA A 281 -17.59 4.48 -0.58
N MET A 282 -17.52 4.07 -1.85
CA MET A 282 -17.37 4.97 -2.99
C MET A 282 -18.56 5.93 -3.09
N LEU A 283 -19.79 5.40 -2.96
CA LEU A 283 -21.01 6.21 -2.99
C LEU A 283 -21.04 7.22 -1.84
N ALA A 284 -20.71 6.78 -0.62
CA ALA A 284 -20.65 7.66 0.54
C ALA A 284 -19.57 8.74 0.41
N GLY A 285 -18.38 8.40 -0.10
CA GLY A 285 -17.30 9.36 -0.35
C GLY A 285 -17.67 10.43 -1.38
N SER A 286 -18.28 10.01 -2.49
CA SER A 286 -18.79 10.89 -3.53
C SER A 286 -19.88 11.85 -3.04
N MET A 287 -20.78 11.39 -2.18
CA MET A 287 -21.94 12.17 -1.71
C MET A 287 -21.65 13.03 -0.48
N PHE A 288 -20.82 12.54 0.45
CA PHE A 288 -20.63 13.15 1.78
C PHE A 288 -19.18 13.56 2.06
N GLY A 289 -18.28 13.39 1.09
CA GLY A 289 -16.86 13.70 1.19
C GLY A 289 -16.01 12.52 1.64
N TRP A 290 -14.85 12.35 1.03
CA TRP A 290 -13.96 11.19 1.20
C TRP A 290 -13.27 11.07 2.57
N GLN A 291 -13.26 12.16 3.35
CA GLN A 291 -12.78 12.18 4.73
C GLN A 291 -13.72 11.47 5.71
N THR A 292 -14.99 11.28 5.35
CA THR A 292 -15.98 10.65 6.23
C THR A 292 -15.61 9.19 6.53
N PRO A 293 -15.85 8.67 7.74
CA PRO A 293 -15.71 7.24 8.02
C PRO A 293 -16.53 6.35 7.09
N ALA A 294 -17.66 6.85 6.57
CA ALA A 294 -18.47 6.11 5.61
C ALA A 294 -17.77 5.91 4.25
N ALA A 295 -16.68 6.62 3.94
CA ALA A 295 -15.87 6.42 2.74
C ALA A 295 -14.70 5.43 2.98
N ASP A 296 -14.87 4.51 3.93
CA ASP A 296 -13.92 3.45 4.25
C ASP A 296 -14.63 2.09 4.16
N PRO A 297 -14.23 1.20 3.23
CA PRO A 297 -14.87 -0.10 3.05
C PRO A 297 -14.90 -0.96 4.32
N LYS A 298 -13.97 -0.77 5.26
CA LYS A 298 -13.94 -1.55 6.52
C LYS A 298 -15.15 -1.31 7.42
N ASN A 299 -15.91 -0.25 7.16
CA ASN A 299 -17.11 0.10 7.90
C ASN A 299 -18.39 -0.52 7.31
N TYR A 300 -18.25 -1.46 6.37
CA TYR A 300 -19.36 -2.19 5.76
C TYR A 300 -19.15 -3.70 5.87
N ASP A 301 -20.25 -4.46 5.85
CA ASP A 301 -20.22 -5.91 5.70
C ASP A 301 -20.11 -6.35 4.24
N GLU A 302 -20.10 -7.66 3.99
CA GLU A 302 -20.02 -8.25 2.66
C GLU A 302 -21.19 -7.85 1.73
N GLN A 303 -22.31 -7.39 2.30
CA GLN A 303 -23.48 -6.92 1.57
C GLN A 303 -23.48 -5.39 1.38
N GLY A 304 -22.42 -4.70 1.79
CA GLY A 304 -22.30 -3.25 1.70
C GLY A 304 -23.19 -2.51 2.71
N GLN A 305 -23.63 -3.17 3.79
CA GLN A 305 -24.39 -2.52 4.85
C GLN A 305 -23.45 -2.01 5.96
N PRO A 306 -23.72 -0.83 6.56
CA PRO A 306 -22.86 -0.29 7.60
C PRO A 306 -22.77 -1.22 8.82
N VAL A 307 -21.54 -1.60 9.20
CA VAL A 307 -21.34 -2.34 10.45
C VAL A 307 -21.42 -1.39 11.63
N LYS A 308 -22.10 -1.80 12.70
CA LYS A 308 -22.15 -1.00 13.94
C LYS A 308 -20.74 -0.87 14.52
N SER A 309 -20.22 0.35 14.59
CA SER A 309 -18.90 0.60 15.17
C SER A 309 -18.82 0.07 16.61
N ARG A 310 -17.71 -0.57 16.98
CA ARG A 310 -17.43 -1.00 18.36
C ARG A 310 -17.49 0.18 19.36
N GLN A 311 -17.25 1.40 18.90
CA GLN A 311 -17.31 2.62 19.72
C GLN A 311 -18.70 2.92 20.30
N ARG A 312 -19.79 2.44 19.67
CA ARG A 312 -21.15 2.63 20.23
C ARG A 312 -21.50 1.73 21.41
N LYS A 313 -20.75 0.64 21.67
CA LYS A 313 -21.01 -0.22 22.84
C LYS A 313 -20.61 0.44 24.17
N ALA A 314 -19.60 1.30 24.18
CA ALA A 314 -19.17 1.98 25.41
C ALA A 314 -20.20 3.04 25.87
N ALA A 315 -20.84 3.74 24.93
CA ALA A 315 -21.83 4.78 25.25
C ALA A 315 -23.24 4.24 25.60
N SER A 316 -23.50 2.95 25.40
CA SER A 316 -24.80 2.33 25.72
C SER A 316 -24.80 1.54 27.04
N LEU A 317 -23.66 1.45 27.73
CA LEU A 317 -23.53 0.81 29.04
C LEU A 317 -23.50 1.82 30.21
N GLU A 318 -23.57 3.12 29.92
CA GLU A 318 -23.65 4.22 30.90
C GLU A 318 -24.99 4.97 30.85
N ARG A 319 -26.09 4.30 30.47
CA ARG A 319 -27.45 4.84 30.65
C ARG A 319 -28.27 3.95 31.55
#